data_AF-A0A839YFT2-F1
#
_entry.id   AF-A0A839YFT2-F1
#
_cell.length_a   1.000
_cell.length_b   1.000
_cell.length_c   1.000
_cell.angle_alpha   90.00
_cell.angle_beta   90.00
_cell.angle_gamma   90.00
#
_symmetry.space_group_name_H-M   'P 1'
#
loop_
_entity.id
_entity.type
_entity.pdbx_description
1 polymer ?
#
loop_
_entity_poly.entity_id
_entity_poly.type
_entity_poly.pdbx_seq_one_letter_code
_entity_poly.pdbx_strand_id
1 'polypeptide(L)'
;MSFHVYILRCADGTYYTGLTEDLERRVAEHQAGTISGYTHDRRPVELMWSQDFPTRAEALERELQVKDWSRKKKEALFRADWEVIAEAARSRPRVSAALDAGSNRTGEEAAVNQKDSVSPPAPPPVIVLVRPQLGENIGKAARAMLNFGLTELRLVAPRDGWPNPQAGPAASGADVVLERAQVYDSVAEAVADCAEVYATTVRKRGVTKPVVTPEVAARAIHADAGRSAILFGPERSGLETDDVAVARTIVTVPINPEFGSLNLAQAVILVAYEWSKGQALASPPETALAPPAPQQELDGMIAQLDALLDEAGYFFPPDRAPASRRTLRTMLTKPGWNSQEVRTMRGVLSALAPRPPRG
;
A
#
# COMPACT_ATOMS: atom_id res chain seq x y z
N MET A 1 26.60 4.39 -15.64
CA MET A 1 26.99 4.91 -14.31
C MET A 1 26.34 4.00 -13.29
N SER A 2 27.10 3.44 -12.36
CA SER A 2 26.60 2.59 -11.27
C SER A 2 26.50 3.38 -9.97
N PHE A 3 25.52 3.05 -9.13
CA PHE A 3 25.35 3.64 -7.81
C PHE A 3 25.78 2.61 -6.76
N HIS A 4 26.53 3.02 -5.75
CA HIS A 4 27.06 2.15 -4.72
C HIS A 4 26.43 2.49 -3.37
N VAL A 5 25.87 1.49 -2.70
CA VAL A 5 25.53 1.55 -1.28
C VAL A 5 26.67 0.90 -0.51
N TYR A 6 27.14 1.55 0.55
CA TYR A 6 28.28 1.06 1.32
C TYR A 6 28.07 1.22 2.83
N ILE A 7 28.78 0.39 3.60
CA ILE A 7 28.85 0.49 5.06
C ILE A 7 30.30 0.68 5.47
N LEU A 8 30.56 1.73 6.25
CA LEU A 8 31.84 1.98 6.90
C LEU A 8 31.77 1.63 8.39
N ARG A 9 32.84 1.08 8.93
CA ARG A 9 33.08 0.98 10.37
C ARG A 9 33.94 2.17 10.82
N CYS A 10 33.46 2.91 11.80
CA CYS A 10 34.17 4.00 12.44
C CYS A 10 35.11 3.50 13.55
N ALA A 11 36.05 4.34 13.99
CA ALA A 11 37.00 4.04 15.07
C ALA A 11 36.33 3.74 16.42
N ASP A 12 35.18 4.37 16.70
CA ASP A 12 34.36 4.09 17.89
C ASP A 12 33.54 2.79 17.75
N GLY A 13 33.73 2.06 16.65
CA GLY A 13 33.04 0.82 16.36
C GLY A 13 31.62 1.01 15.82
N THR A 14 31.13 2.24 15.62
CA THR A 14 29.82 2.50 14.99
C THR A 14 29.85 2.21 13.49
N TYR A 15 28.66 2.07 12.88
CA TYR A 15 28.52 1.83 11.45
C TYR A 15 27.84 3.01 10.76
N TYR A 16 28.48 3.54 9.73
CA TYR A 16 27.92 4.55 8.84
C TYR A 16 27.47 3.88 7.54
N THR A 17 26.28 4.23 7.04
CA THR A 17 25.75 3.73 5.77
C THR A 17 25.56 4.91 4.83
N GLY A 18 25.99 4.77 3.58
CA GLY A 18 25.94 5.84 2.59
C GLY A 18 25.74 5.35 1.17
N LEU A 19 25.46 6.30 0.28
CA LEU A 19 25.26 6.11 -1.15
C LEU A 19 26.17 7.05 -1.94
N THR A 20 26.74 6.58 -3.04
CA THR A 20 27.64 7.37 -3.90
C THR A 20 27.65 6.82 -5.33
N GLU A 21 28.01 7.66 -6.30
CA GLU A 21 28.27 7.24 -7.69
C GLU A 21 29.73 6.78 -7.89
N ASP A 22 30.62 7.20 -6.98
CA ASP A 22 32.04 6.84 -6.97
C ASP A 22 32.42 6.39 -5.56
N LEU A 23 32.60 5.08 -5.39
CA LEU A 23 32.87 4.46 -4.10
C LEU A 23 34.29 4.76 -3.61
N GLU A 24 35.29 4.60 -4.49
CA GLU A 24 36.70 4.77 -4.13
C GLU A 24 36.98 6.19 -3.68
N ARG A 25 36.54 7.17 -4.46
CA ARG A 25 36.67 8.58 -4.10
C ARG A 25 35.98 8.88 -2.78
N ARG A 26 34.76 8.37 -2.58
CA ARG A 26 33.97 8.69 -1.39
C ARG A 26 34.56 8.10 -0.11
N VAL A 27 35.09 6.88 -0.18
CA VAL A 27 35.79 6.24 0.93
C VAL A 27 37.08 7.02 1.27
N ALA A 28 37.84 7.44 0.25
CA ALA A 28 39.04 8.25 0.44
C ALA A 28 38.72 9.62 1.10
N GLU A 29 37.63 10.27 0.69
CA GLU A 29 37.16 11.52 1.30
C GLU A 29 36.80 11.34 2.80
N HIS A 30 36.13 10.23 3.15
CA HIS A 30 35.84 9.91 4.56
C HIS A 30 37.11 9.62 5.36
N GLN A 31 38.09 8.93 4.78
CA GLN A 31 39.36 8.61 5.45
C GLN A 31 40.22 9.87 5.68
N ALA A 32 40.28 10.77 4.69
CA ALA A 32 40.98 12.04 4.80
C ALA A 32 40.23 13.04 5.71
N GLY A 33 38.94 12.83 5.97
CA GLY A 33 38.06 13.75 6.70
C GLY A 33 37.84 15.06 5.97
N THR A 34 37.89 15.05 4.64
CA THR A 34 37.54 16.19 3.80
C THR A 34 36.05 16.52 3.88
N ILE A 35 35.22 15.56 4.31
CA ILE A 35 33.77 15.74 4.52
C ILE A 35 33.51 16.00 6.00
N SER A 36 32.93 17.16 6.33
CA SER A 36 32.42 17.43 7.67
C SER A 36 31.14 16.60 7.94
N GLY A 37 30.99 16.06 9.15
CA GLY A 37 29.81 15.29 9.54
C GLY A 37 30.13 14.06 10.38
N TYR A 38 29.22 13.08 10.35
CA TYR A 38 29.20 11.95 11.28
C TYR A 38 30.54 11.19 11.41
N THR A 39 31.20 10.94 10.27
CA THR A 39 32.46 10.18 10.22
C THR A 39 33.71 11.03 10.48
N HIS A 40 33.61 12.37 10.43
CA HIS A 40 34.76 13.28 10.54
C HIS A 40 35.53 13.10 11.87
N ASP A 41 34.81 13.01 12.99
CA ASP A 41 35.43 12.87 14.33
C ASP A 41 35.59 11.40 14.74
N ARG A 42 35.25 10.46 13.85
CA ARG A 42 35.21 9.01 14.11
C ARG A 42 36.10 8.21 13.16
N ARG A 43 37.10 8.88 12.59
CA ARG A 43 38.18 8.28 11.79
C ARG A 43 39.19 7.54 12.69
N PRO A 44 39.95 6.57 12.16
CA PRO A 44 39.89 6.03 10.81
C PRO A 44 38.59 5.27 10.54
N VAL A 45 38.20 5.19 9.25
CA VAL A 45 37.05 4.41 8.79
C VAL A 45 37.51 3.22 7.95
N GLU A 46 36.77 2.12 8.00
CA GLU A 46 37.04 0.90 7.24
C GLU A 46 35.82 0.52 6.40
N LEU A 47 36.00 0.24 5.11
CA LEU A 47 34.92 -0.22 4.24
C LEU A 47 34.59 -1.69 4.56
N MET A 48 33.42 -1.93 5.14
CA MET A 48 32.99 -3.28 5.53
C MET A 48 32.18 -4.00 4.46
N TRP A 49 31.45 -3.24 3.64
CA TRP A 49 30.55 -3.79 2.62
C TRP A 49 30.19 -2.75 1.58
N SER A 50 30.01 -3.19 0.35
CA SER A 50 29.43 -2.40 -0.74
C SER A 50 28.64 -3.25 -1.71
N GLN A 51 27.62 -2.67 -2.34
CA GLN A 51 26.86 -3.27 -3.43
C GLN A 51 26.56 -2.22 -4.49
N ASP A 52 26.70 -2.59 -5.76
CA ASP A 52 26.40 -1.76 -6.91
C ASP A 52 24.95 -1.95 -7.41
N PHE A 53 24.39 -0.88 -7.95
CA PHE A 53 23.04 -0.80 -8.48
C PHE A 53 23.01 -0.06 -9.81
N PRO A 54 22.18 -0.49 -10.78
CA PRO A 54 22.05 0.14 -12.08
C PRO A 54 21.34 1.50 -12.02
N THR A 55 20.51 1.73 -11.00
CA THR A 55 19.73 2.97 -10.85
C THR A 55 19.87 3.59 -9.46
N ARG A 56 19.76 4.92 -9.39
CA ARG A 56 19.79 5.67 -8.12
C ARG A 56 18.64 5.29 -7.20
N ALA A 57 17.48 4.98 -7.77
CA ALA A 57 16.28 4.62 -7.02
C ALA A 57 16.47 3.31 -6.26
N GLU A 58 17.01 2.27 -6.91
CA GLU A 58 17.32 0.98 -6.27
C GLU A 58 18.39 1.13 -5.17
N ALA A 59 19.44 1.91 -5.44
CA ALA A 59 20.46 2.19 -4.44
C ALA A 59 19.89 2.93 -3.22
N LEU A 60 18.98 3.89 -3.43
CA LEU A 60 18.35 4.64 -2.34
C LEU A 60 17.44 3.74 -1.48
N GLU A 61 16.63 2.89 -2.11
CA GLU A 61 15.79 1.92 -1.39
C GLU A 61 16.64 0.97 -0.53
N ARG A 62 17.78 0.50 -1.07
CA ARG A 62 18.72 -0.33 -0.33
C ARG A 62 19.42 0.43 0.80
N GLU A 63 19.86 1.67 0.58
CA GLU A 63 20.48 2.50 1.62
C GLU A 63 19.53 2.68 2.80
N LEU A 64 18.28 3.08 2.54
CA LEU A 64 17.24 3.22 3.56
C LEU A 64 17.00 1.91 4.32
N GLN A 65 16.93 0.78 3.60
CA GLN A 65 16.73 -0.52 4.23
C GLN A 65 17.89 -0.89 5.15
N VAL A 66 19.13 -0.79 4.68
CA VAL A 66 20.33 -1.21 5.41
C VAL A 66 20.66 -0.26 6.56
N LYS A 67 20.39 1.03 6.40
CA LYS A 67 20.65 2.05 7.42
C LYS A 67 20.01 1.71 8.77
N ASP A 68 18.77 1.24 8.75
CA ASP A 68 17.96 0.88 9.93
C ASP A 68 18.24 -0.53 10.48
N TRP A 69 19.17 -1.28 9.88
CA TRP A 69 19.52 -2.61 10.38
C TRP A 69 20.26 -2.55 11.71
N SER A 70 19.94 -3.50 12.59
CA SER A 70 20.68 -3.70 13.83
C SER A 70 22.14 -4.04 13.55
N ARG A 71 23.02 -3.73 14.51
CA ARG A 71 24.45 -4.06 14.43
C ARG A 71 24.68 -5.54 14.07
N LYS A 72 23.97 -6.45 14.74
CA LYS A 72 24.02 -7.90 14.50
C LYS A 72 23.69 -8.25 13.03
N LYS A 73 22.69 -7.59 12.46
CA LYS A 73 22.24 -7.83 11.08
C LYS A 73 23.23 -7.26 10.05
N LYS A 74 23.86 -6.10 10.32
CA LYS A 74 24.95 -5.55 9.50
C LYS A 74 26.20 -6.44 9.55
N GLU A 75 26.58 -6.94 10.73
CA GLU A 75 27.72 -7.84 10.87
C GLU A 75 27.49 -9.20 10.16
N ALA A 76 26.27 -9.72 10.20
CA ALA A 76 25.91 -10.92 9.45
C ALA A 76 25.96 -10.69 7.92
N LEU A 77 25.64 -9.47 7.46
CA LEU A 77 25.78 -9.08 6.05
C LEU A 77 27.23 -9.13 5.59
N PHE A 78 28.18 -8.72 6.43
CA PHE A 78 29.62 -8.76 6.11
C PHE A 78 30.16 -10.18 5.99
N ARG A 79 29.59 -11.12 6.76
CA ARG A 79 29.99 -12.53 6.78
C ARG A 79 29.27 -13.38 5.73
N ALA A 80 28.38 -12.78 4.93
CA ALA A 80 27.45 -13.48 4.04
C ALA A 80 26.63 -14.58 4.77
N ASP A 81 26.39 -14.38 6.06
CA ASP A 81 25.68 -15.33 6.92
C ASP A 81 24.18 -15.01 6.90
N TRP A 82 23.52 -15.54 5.87
CA TRP A 82 22.12 -15.25 5.58
C TRP A 82 21.14 -15.87 6.59
N GLU A 83 21.54 -16.92 7.30
CA GLU A 83 20.72 -17.56 8.35
C GLU A 83 20.56 -16.62 9.56
N VAL A 84 21.65 -15.99 10.01
CA VAL A 84 21.62 -15.04 11.14
C VAL A 84 20.87 -13.75 10.78
N ILE A 85 20.92 -13.31 9.51
CA ILE A 85 20.12 -12.17 9.03
C ILE A 85 18.62 -12.49 9.10
N ALA A 86 18.24 -13.70 8.70
CA ALA A 86 16.85 -14.16 8.73
C ALA A 86 16.35 -14.33 10.18
N GLU A 87 17.19 -14.83 11.09
CA GLU A 87 16.84 -15.00 12.50
C GLU A 87 16.71 -13.65 13.24
N ALA A 88 17.63 -12.71 13.01
CA ALA A 88 17.59 -11.38 13.61
C ALA A 88 16.40 -10.51 13.13
N ALA A 89 15.78 -10.87 11.99
CA ALA A 89 14.55 -10.24 11.50
C ALA A 89 13.28 -10.73 12.24
N ARG A 90 13.32 -11.93 12.85
CA ARG A 90 12.17 -12.53 13.56
C ARG A 90 11.94 -11.94 14.95
N SER A 91 12.95 -11.32 15.57
CA SER A 91 12.88 -10.87 16.96
C SER A 91 12.55 -9.37 17.10
N ARG A 92 11.27 -9.01 16.93
CA ARG A 92 10.68 -7.79 17.52
C ARG A 92 9.15 -7.93 17.65
N PRO A 93 8.63 -8.38 18.81
CA PRO A 93 7.22 -8.18 19.12
C PRO A 93 7.02 -6.72 19.57
N ARG A 94 6.11 -5.99 18.90
CA ARG A 94 5.59 -4.73 19.46
C ARG A 94 4.55 -5.07 20.52
N VAL A 95 4.80 -4.62 21.75
CA VAL A 95 3.93 -4.75 22.91
C VAL A 95 2.73 -3.81 22.75
N SER A 96 1.51 -4.35 22.80
CA SER A 96 0.30 -3.60 23.14
C SER A 96 -0.59 -4.47 24.05
N ALA A 97 -0.34 -4.39 25.35
CA ALA A 97 -1.23 -4.92 26.38
C ALA A 97 -1.27 -3.93 27.54
N ALA A 98 -2.25 -3.04 27.52
CA ALA A 98 -2.77 -2.31 28.66
C ALA A 98 -4.17 -1.80 28.29
N LEU A 99 -5.09 -1.81 29.25
CA LEU A 99 -6.55 -1.60 29.18
C LEU A 99 -7.27 -2.93 28.86
N ASP A 100 -7.95 -3.62 29.78
CA ASP A 100 -8.85 -3.08 30.81
C ASP A 100 -8.90 -3.95 32.07
N ALA A 101 -8.99 -3.25 33.21
CA ALA A 101 -9.49 -3.78 34.47
C ALA A 101 -10.82 -3.09 34.81
N GLY A 102 -11.89 -3.89 34.82
CA GLY A 102 -13.03 -3.76 35.73
C GLY A 102 -14.00 -2.58 35.57
N SER A 103 -15.25 -2.89 35.23
CA SER A 103 -16.39 -2.43 36.03
C SER A 103 -17.65 -3.24 35.71
N ASN A 104 -18.20 -3.85 36.75
CA ASN A 104 -19.49 -4.53 36.81
C ASN A 104 -20.60 -3.49 37.03
N ARG A 105 -21.73 -3.57 36.30
CA ARG A 105 -23.08 -3.26 36.86
C ARG A 105 -24.20 -3.71 35.92
N THR A 106 -25.24 -4.19 36.58
CA THR A 106 -26.43 -4.96 36.20
C THR A 106 -27.63 -4.11 35.73
N GLY A 107 -28.59 -4.76 35.06
CA GLY A 107 -30.00 -4.34 34.92
C GLY A 107 -30.38 -3.98 33.49
N GLU A 108 -31.01 -4.90 32.74
CA GLU A 108 -32.46 -4.91 32.48
C GLU A 108 -32.92 -3.84 31.48
N GLU A 109 -33.18 -4.23 30.23
CA GLU A 109 -34.54 -4.34 29.67
C GLU A 109 -34.50 -4.60 28.15
N ALA A 110 -35.54 -5.30 27.71
CA ALA A 110 -35.70 -5.84 26.39
C ALA A 110 -36.00 -4.77 25.34
N ALA A 111 -35.30 -4.81 24.22
CA ALA A 111 -35.80 -4.27 22.97
C ALA A 111 -35.30 -5.16 21.83
N VAL A 112 -36.28 -5.79 21.17
CA VAL A 112 -36.16 -6.57 19.94
C VAL A 112 -35.37 -5.77 18.92
N ASN A 113 -34.21 -6.25 18.50
CA ASN A 113 -33.66 -5.85 17.22
C ASN A 113 -33.16 -7.07 16.46
N GLN A 114 -33.78 -7.20 15.29
CA GLN A 114 -33.54 -8.13 14.21
C GLN A 114 -32.02 -8.25 14.01
N LYS A 115 -31.43 -9.36 14.44
CA LYS A 115 -30.08 -9.70 14.03
C LYS A 115 -30.14 -9.89 12.53
N ASP A 116 -29.58 -8.93 11.79
CA ASP A 116 -28.96 -9.23 10.51
C ASP A 116 -28.13 -10.49 10.73
N SER A 117 -28.58 -11.59 10.14
CA SER A 117 -27.80 -12.80 10.04
C SER A 117 -26.63 -12.49 9.12
N VAL A 118 -25.59 -11.84 9.66
CA VAL A 118 -24.33 -11.66 8.97
C VAL A 118 -23.74 -13.06 8.85
N SER A 119 -23.95 -13.68 7.70
CA SER A 119 -23.24 -14.89 7.30
C SER A 119 -21.75 -14.66 7.55
N PRO A 120 -21.00 -15.69 8.02
CA PRO A 120 -19.57 -15.54 8.22
C PRO A 120 -18.92 -15.00 6.94
N PRO A 121 -17.96 -14.07 7.04
CA PRO A 121 -17.31 -13.51 5.86
C PRO A 121 -16.71 -14.64 5.03
N ALA A 122 -16.89 -14.56 3.71
CA ALA A 122 -16.34 -15.53 2.78
C ALA A 122 -14.84 -15.72 3.02
N PRO A 123 -14.33 -16.97 3.02
CA PRO A 123 -12.90 -17.20 3.18
C PRO A 123 -12.12 -16.55 2.03
N PRO A 124 -10.92 -15.99 2.29
CA PRO A 124 -10.08 -15.47 1.23
C PRO A 124 -9.78 -16.51 0.15
N PRO A 125 -9.69 -16.10 -1.13
CA PRO A 125 -9.41 -17.02 -2.21
C PRO A 125 -7.98 -17.55 -2.13
N VAL A 126 -7.81 -18.80 -2.51
CA VAL A 126 -6.52 -19.45 -2.69
C VAL A 126 -5.89 -18.98 -4.00
N ILE A 127 -4.63 -18.53 -3.95
CA ILE A 127 -3.88 -18.18 -5.16
C ILE A 127 -3.09 -19.40 -5.61
N VAL A 128 -3.36 -19.86 -6.84
CA VAL A 128 -2.72 -21.04 -7.41
C VAL A 128 -1.84 -20.63 -8.59
N LEU A 129 -0.53 -20.81 -8.46
CA LEU A 129 0.42 -20.58 -9.55
C LEU A 129 0.70 -21.91 -10.24
N VAL A 130 0.24 -22.03 -11.49
CA VAL A 130 0.40 -23.22 -12.31
C VAL A 130 1.70 -23.12 -13.10
N ARG A 131 2.60 -24.06 -12.87
CA ARG A 131 3.91 -24.20 -13.54
C ARG A 131 4.72 -22.89 -13.61
N PRO A 132 4.84 -22.12 -12.50
CA PRO A 132 5.62 -20.88 -12.52
C PRO A 132 7.07 -21.15 -12.94
N GLN A 133 7.63 -20.27 -13.78
CA GLN A 133 8.95 -20.51 -14.37
C GLN A 133 10.11 -20.04 -13.51
N LEU A 134 9.93 -18.96 -12.74
CA LEU A 134 11.02 -18.34 -11.97
C LEU A 134 10.61 -18.17 -10.51
N GLY A 135 11.52 -18.56 -9.59
CA GLY A 135 11.35 -18.34 -8.15
C GLY A 135 11.09 -16.88 -7.79
N GLU A 136 11.74 -15.94 -8.50
CA GLU A 136 11.49 -14.51 -8.31
C GLU A 136 10.03 -14.11 -8.55
N ASN A 137 9.36 -14.70 -9.54
CA ASN A 137 7.97 -14.37 -9.84
C ASN A 137 7.01 -14.95 -8.79
N ILE A 138 7.36 -16.10 -8.21
CA ILE A 138 6.67 -16.65 -7.04
C ILE A 138 6.80 -15.67 -5.86
N GLY A 139 8.01 -15.17 -5.60
CA GLY A 139 8.26 -14.16 -4.56
C GLY A 139 7.48 -12.87 -4.79
N LYS A 140 7.53 -12.31 -6.01
CA LYS A 140 6.78 -11.11 -6.39
C LYS A 140 5.25 -11.31 -6.27
N ALA A 141 4.75 -12.49 -6.62
CA ALA A 141 3.33 -12.84 -6.43
C ALA A 141 2.97 -12.92 -4.94
N ALA A 142 3.78 -13.56 -4.11
CA ALA A 142 3.58 -13.60 -2.66
C ALA A 142 3.59 -12.21 -2.01
N ARG A 143 4.49 -11.31 -2.44
CA ARG A 143 4.47 -9.90 -2.05
C ARG A 143 3.16 -9.22 -2.43
N ALA A 144 2.72 -9.41 -3.67
CA ALA A 144 1.46 -8.85 -4.16
C ALA A 144 0.26 -9.37 -3.35
N MET A 145 0.24 -10.66 -3.01
CA MET A 145 -0.80 -11.27 -2.17
C MET A 145 -0.87 -10.61 -0.79
N LEU A 146 0.28 -10.52 -0.10
CA LEU A 146 0.32 -10.02 1.26
C LEU A 146 -0.04 -8.53 1.36
N ASN A 147 0.31 -7.72 0.35
CA ASN A 147 -0.12 -6.32 0.26
C ASN A 147 -1.65 -6.15 0.36
N PHE A 148 -2.41 -7.17 -0.02
CA PHE A 148 -3.86 -7.16 -0.07
C PHE A 148 -4.50 -8.17 0.90
N GLY A 149 -3.74 -8.71 1.85
CA GLY A 149 -4.25 -9.60 2.90
C GLY A 149 -4.44 -11.06 2.50
N LEU A 150 -3.99 -11.47 1.31
CA LEU A 150 -4.01 -12.86 0.87
C LEU A 150 -2.76 -13.60 1.37
N THR A 151 -2.94 -14.81 1.91
CA THR A 151 -1.84 -15.57 2.52
C THR A 151 -1.73 -17.02 2.08
N GLU A 152 -2.74 -17.58 1.42
CA GLU A 152 -2.74 -18.97 0.98
C GLU A 152 -2.26 -19.09 -0.47
N LEU A 153 -1.05 -19.62 -0.65
CA LEU A 153 -0.39 -19.83 -1.93
C LEU A 153 -0.28 -21.33 -2.21
N ARG A 154 -0.69 -21.76 -3.39
CA ARG A 154 -0.48 -23.12 -3.90
C ARG A 154 0.31 -23.09 -5.20
N LEU A 155 1.26 -24.01 -5.34
CA LEU A 155 2.13 -24.13 -6.50
C LEU A 155 1.86 -25.48 -7.17
N VAL A 156 1.55 -25.47 -8.46
CA VAL A 156 1.38 -26.72 -9.24
C VAL A 156 2.61 -26.90 -10.11
N ALA A 157 3.36 -27.98 -9.88
CA ALA A 157 4.56 -28.34 -10.65
C ALA A 157 5.48 -27.13 -10.98
N PRO A 158 6.01 -26.40 -9.97
CA PRO A 158 6.92 -25.28 -10.21
C PRO A 158 8.17 -25.75 -10.96
N ARG A 159 8.51 -25.06 -12.07
CA ARG A 159 9.53 -25.54 -13.03
C ARG A 159 10.90 -25.78 -12.39
N ASP A 160 11.33 -24.83 -11.57
CA ASP A 160 12.62 -24.86 -10.89
C ASP A 160 12.54 -25.51 -9.49
N GLY A 161 11.42 -26.19 -9.19
CA GLY A 161 11.17 -26.81 -7.90
C GLY A 161 10.81 -25.83 -6.78
N TRP A 162 10.49 -26.38 -5.60
CA TRP A 162 10.16 -25.63 -4.39
C TRP A 162 10.69 -26.38 -3.16
N PRO A 163 11.25 -25.69 -2.14
CA PRO A 163 11.46 -24.25 -2.02
C PRO A 163 12.53 -23.71 -2.98
N ASN A 164 12.40 -22.45 -3.41
CA ASN A 164 13.36 -21.79 -4.30
C ASN A 164 14.02 -20.57 -3.61
N PRO A 165 15.36 -20.53 -3.47
CA PRO A 165 16.06 -19.43 -2.79
C PRO A 165 15.84 -18.04 -3.39
N GLN A 166 15.52 -17.95 -4.69
CA GLN A 166 15.28 -16.68 -5.37
C GLN A 166 13.91 -16.06 -5.02
N ALA A 167 12.99 -16.84 -4.45
CA ALA A 167 11.67 -16.34 -4.06
C ALA A 167 11.71 -15.43 -2.82
N GLY A 168 12.59 -15.73 -1.84
CA GLY A 168 12.68 -14.98 -0.58
C GLY A 168 13.02 -13.50 -0.79
N PRO A 169 14.15 -13.16 -1.44
CA PRO A 169 14.50 -11.76 -1.71
C PRO A 169 13.42 -11.01 -2.49
N ALA A 170 12.78 -11.68 -3.46
CA ALA A 170 11.74 -11.09 -4.29
C ALA A 170 10.40 -10.86 -3.54
N ALA A 171 10.13 -11.63 -2.49
CA ALA A 171 8.96 -11.48 -1.63
C ALA A 171 9.05 -10.28 -0.67
N SER A 172 10.26 -9.78 -0.39
CA SER A 172 10.48 -8.54 0.36
C SER A 172 9.65 -8.44 1.65
N GLY A 173 9.70 -9.48 2.50
CA GLY A 173 8.98 -9.54 3.77
C GLY A 173 7.63 -10.26 3.75
N ALA A 174 7.20 -10.77 2.59
CA ALA A 174 6.06 -11.68 2.48
C ALA A 174 6.42 -13.16 2.76
N ASP A 175 7.37 -13.39 3.68
CA ASP A 175 7.91 -14.71 4.00
C ASP A 175 6.82 -15.67 4.50
N VAL A 176 5.84 -15.15 5.26
CA VAL A 176 4.70 -15.93 5.78
C VAL A 176 3.89 -16.62 4.67
N VAL A 177 3.80 -16.02 3.49
CA VAL A 177 3.08 -16.61 2.34
C VAL A 177 3.90 -17.73 1.72
N LEU A 178 5.23 -17.54 1.61
CA LEU A 178 6.13 -18.55 1.05
C LEU A 178 6.30 -19.75 1.99
N GLU A 179 6.41 -19.52 3.30
CA GLU A 179 6.54 -20.57 4.32
C GLU A 179 5.31 -21.47 4.38
N ARG A 180 4.13 -20.92 4.09
CA ARG A 180 2.86 -21.66 4.05
C ARG A 180 2.51 -22.20 2.66
N ALA A 181 3.35 -21.97 1.66
CA ALA A 181 3.07 -22.39 0.30
C ALA A 181 3.02 -23.91 0.19
N GLN A 182 1.95 -24.42 -0.41
CA GLN A 182 1.74 -25.85 -0.62
C GLN A 182 2.03 -26.21 -2.08
N VAL A 183 2.65 -27.37 -2.30
CA VAL A 183 3.03 -27.85 -3.63
C VAL A 183 2.18 -29.05 -4.00
N TYR A 184 1.71 -29.07 -5.25
CA TYR A 184 0.86 -30.11 -5.82
C TYR A 184 1.39 -30.56 -7.18
N ASP A 185 1.07 -31.79 -7.57
CA ASP A 185 1.47 -32.34 -8.86
C ASP A 185 0.50 -31.94 -9.97
N SER A 186 -0.77 -31.69 -9.62
CA SER A 186 -1.81 -31.30 -10.57
C SER A 186 -2.70 -30.16 -10.11
N VAL A 187 -3.33 -29.47 -11.08
CA VAL A 187 -4.33 -28.43 -10.78
C VAL A 187 -5.53 -29.02 -10.05
N ALA A 188 -5.94 -30.24 -10.40
CA ALA A 188 -7.08 -30.92 -9.77
C ALA A 188 -6.86 -31.12 -8.26
N GLU A 189 -5.67 -31.55 -7.85
CA GLU A 189 -5.31 -31.67 -6.44
C GLU A 189 -5.23 -30.32 -5.75
N ALA A 190 -4.64 -29.33 -6.42
CA ALA A 190 -4.47 -27.98 -5.87
C ALA A 190 -5.78 -27.21 -5.65
N VAL A 191 -6.92 -27.67 -6.20
CA VAL A 191 -8.24 -27.02 -6.03
C VAL A 191 -9.30 -27.98 -5.48
N ALA A 192 -8.92 -29.17 -5.02
CA ALA A 192 -9.86 -30.23 -4.65
C ALA A 192 -10.86 -29.84 -3.54
N ASP A 193 -10.49 -28.89 -2.69
CA ASP A 193 -11.27 -28.35 -1.58
C ASP A 193 -11.96 -27.01 -1.89
N CYS A 194 -11.88 -26.53 -3.13
CA CYS A 194 -12.49 -25.27 -3.57
C CYS A 194 -13.79 -25.53 -4.36
N ALA A 195 -14.88 -24.92 -3.90
CA ALA A 195 -16.18 -24.98 -4.57
C ALA A 195 -16.21 -24.13 -5.84
N GLU A 196 -15.49 -23.01 -5.84
CA GLU A 196 -15.41 -22.09 -6.99
C GLU A 196 -13.97 -21.95 -7.48
N VAL A 197 -13.76 -22.18 -8.77
CA VAL A 197 -12.43 -22.13 -9.39
C VAL A 197 -12.46 -21.17 -10.57
N TYR A 198 -11.52 -20.22 -10.55
CA TYR A 198 -11.38 -19.17 -11.55
C TYR A 198 -10.09 -19.35 -12.34
N ALA A 199 -10.12 -19.22 -13.67
CA ALA A 199 -8.93 -19.28 -14.51
C ALA A 199 -8.60 -17.91 -15.09
N THR A 200 -7.39 -17.40 -14.85
CA THR A 200 -6.95 -16.14 -15.45
C THR A 200 -6.40 -16.35 -16.86
N THR A 201 -6.99 -15.68 -17.85
CA THR A 201 -6.48 -15.69 -19.23
C THR A 201 -6.94 -14.47 -20.00
N VAL A 202 -6.04 -13.97 -20.84
CA VAL A 202 -6.31 -12.91 -21.83
C VAL A 202 -6.65 -13.50 -23.21
N ARG A 203 -6.42 -14.81 -23.40
CA ARG A 203 -6.66 -15.53 -24.67
C ARG A 203 -8.03 -16.20 -24.66
N LYS A 204 -8.77 -16.07 -25.76
CA LYS A 204 -9.97 -16.87 -26.06
C LYS A 204 -9.53 -18.30 -26.36
N ARG A 205 -9.50 -19.19 -25.37
CA ARG A 205 -8.95 -20.56 -25.48
C ARG A 205 -9.87 -21.59 -26.12
N GLY A 206 -10.85 -21.18 -26.93
CA GLY A 206 -11.81 -22.09 -27.55
C GLY A 206 -12.75 -22.82 -26.57
N VAL A 207 -12.64 -22.54 -25.28
CA VAL A 207 -13.50 -23.08 -24.21
C VAL A 207 -14.67 -22.12 -23.97
N THR A 208 -15.89 -22.63 -24.07
CA THR A 208 -17.13 -21.86 -23.82
C THR A 208 -17.42 -21.83 -22.33
N LYS A 209 -16.91 -20.80 -21.63
CA LYS A 209 -17.16 -20.56 -20.21
C LYS A 209 -17.54 -19.10 -19.97
N PRO A 210 -18.26 -18.79 -18.87
CA PRO A 210 -18.48 -17.41 -18.46
C PRO A 210 -17.15 -16.66 -18.33
N VAL A 211 -17.07 -15.47 -18.92
CA VAL A 211 -15.90 -14.59 -18.84
C VAL A 211 -16.29 -13.36 -18.06
N VAL A 212 -15.54 -13.05 -17.01
CA VAL A 212 -15.79 -11.90 -16.13
C VAL A 212 -14.51 -11.09 -15.92
N THR A 213 -14.66 -9.84 -15.47
CA THR A 213 -13.54 -9.00 -15.04
C THR A 213 -13.11 -9.37 -13.61
N PRO A 214 -11.91 -8.97 -13.17
CA PRO A 214 -11.46 -9.19 -11.80
C PRO A 214 -12.41 -8.57 -10.75
N GLU A 215 -13.01 -7.41 -11.02
CA GLU A 215 -14.00 -6.77 -10.15
C GLU A 215 -15.24 -7.65 -9.95
N VAL A 216 -15.77 -8.23 -11.02
CA VAL A 216 -16.95 -9.11 -10.95
C VAL A 216 -16.62 -10.42 -10.24
N ALA A 217 -15.44 -10.99 -10.51
CA ALA A 217 -14.96 -12.19 -9.80
C ALA A 217 -14.81 -11.93 -8.30
N ALA A 218 -14.20 -10.80 -7.92
CA ALA A 218 -14.04 -10.39 -6.52
C ALA A 218 -15.38 -10.29 -5.79
N ARG A 219 -16.39 -9.65 -6.40
CA ARG A 219 -17.74 -9.58 -5.83
C ARG A 219 -18.37 -10.95 -5.63
N ALA A 220 -18.22 -11.85 -6.61
CA ALA A 220 -18.74 -13.21 -6.50
C ALA A 220 -18.05 -13.99 -5.38
N ILE A 221 -16.73 -13.87 -5.25
CA ILE A 221 -15.94 -14.50 -4.18
C ILE A 221 -16.40 -14.01 -2.80
N HIS A 222 -16.68 -12.72 -2.63
CA HIS A 222 -17.17 -12.19 -1.34
C HIS A 222 -18.62 -12.61 -1.01
N ALA A 223 -19.42 -12.90 -2.03
CA ALA A 223 -20.83 -13.28 -1.86
C ALA A 223 -21.01 -14.78 -1.56
N ASP A 224 -20.03 -15.62 -1.90
CA ASP A 224 -20.09 -17.08 -1.71
C ASP A 224 -19.35 -17.50 -0.43
N ALA A 225 -19.98 -18.34 0.40
CA ALA A 225 -19.36 -18.86 1.61
C ALA A 225 -18.36 -20.01 1.34
N GLY A 226 -18.36 -20.57 0.12
CA GLY A 226 -17.46 -21.65 -0.29
C GLY A 226 -16.01 -21.19 -0.46
N ARG A 227 -15.06 -22.13 -0.31
CA ARG A 227 -13.66 -21.86 -0.66
C ARG A 227 -13.54 -21.64 -2.16
N SER A 228 -12.74 -20.66 -2.53
CA SER A 228 -12.49 -20.30 -3.92
C SER A 228 -11.00 -20.36 -4.25
N ALA A 229 -10.65 -20.71 -5.49
CA ALA A 229 -9.29 -20.72 -6.01
C ALA A 229 -9.18 -19.90 -7.29
N ILE A 230 -8.07 -19.19 -7.46
CA ILE A 230 -7.76 -18.42 -8.67
C ILE A 230 -6.46 -18.94 -9.27
N LEU A 231 -6.56 -19.49 -10.48
CA LEU A 231 -5.46 -20.07 -11.24
C LEU A 231 -4.74 -19.00 -12.06
N PHE A 232 -3.42 -18.98 -11.97
CA PHE A 232 -2.53 -18.18 -12.80
C PHE A 232 -1.54 -19.08 -13.51
N GLY A 233 -1.40 -18.93 -14.83
CA GLY A 233 -0.49 -19.75 -15.61
C GLY A 233 0.92 -19.17 -15.74
N PRO A 234 1.83 -19.90 -16.40
CA PRO A 234 3.20 -19.46 -16.66
C PRO A 234 3.25 -18.15 -17.47
N GLU A 235 4.30 -17.37 -17.28
CA GLU A 235 4.50 -16.00 -17.75
C GLU A 235 4.36 -15.84 -19.28
N ARG A 236 4.80 -16.84 -20.05
CA ARG A 236 4.82 -16.76 -21.53
C ARG A 236 3.60 -17.41 -22.18
N SER A 237 3.17 -18.56 -21.66
CA SER A 237 2.13 -19.39 -22.27
C SER A 237 0.74 -19.13 -21.69
N GLY A 238 0.66 -18.56 -20.48
CA GLY A 238 -0.53 -18.64 -19.64
C GLY A 238 -0.89 -20.11 -19.34
N LEU A 239 -2.09 -20.33 -18.78
CA LEU A 239 -2.61 -21.66 -18.44
C LEU A 239 -2.58 -22.63 -19.64
N GLU A 240 -2.93 -23.89 -19.48
CA GLU A 240 -3.26 -24.77 -20.62
C GLU A 240 -4.77 -24.88 -20.79
N THR A 241 -5.22 -25.47 -21.90
CA THR A 241 -6.66 -25.69 -22.12
C THR A 241 -7.25 -26.57 -21.02
N ASP A 242 -6.50 -27.59 -20.57
CA ASP A 242 -6.92 -28.50 -19.51
C ASP A 242 -6.98 -27.81 -18.14
N ASP A 243 -6.03 -26.91 -17.84
CA ASP A 243 -6.09 -26.09 -16.62
C ASP A 243 -7.35 -25.20 -16.62
N VAL A 244 -7.66 -24.58 -17.76
CA VAL A 244 -8.88 -23.76 -17.92
C VAL A 244 -10.13 -24.63 -17.87
N ALA A 245 -10.05 -25.90 -18.27
CA ALA A 245 -11.16 -26.84 -18.21
C ALA A 245 -11.59 -27.16 -16.77
N VAL A 246 -10.69 -27.07 -15.79
CA VAL A 246 -11.00 -27.24 -14.36
C VAL A 246 -11.81 -26.07 -13.79
N ALA A 247 -11.55 -24.83 -14.23
CA ALA A 247 -12.19 -23.63 -13.69
C ALA A 247 -13.64 -23.46 -14.15
N ARG A 248 -14.57 -23.04 -13.29
CA ARG A 248 -15.95 -22.72 -13.69
C ARG A 248 -16.04 -21.43 -14.51
N THR A 249 -15.21 -20.46 -14.15
CA THR A 249 -15.28 -19.09 -14.67
C THR A 249 -13.91 -18.63 -15.15
N ILE A 250 -13.87 -17.90 -16.27
CA ILE A 250 -12.67 -17.24 -16.77
C ILE A 250 -12.63 -15.81 -16.25
N VAL A 251 -11.48 -15.40 -15.72
CA VAL A 251 -11.19 -14.02 -15.34
C VAL A 251 -10.27 -13.42 -16.38
N THR A 252 -10.75 -12.37 -17.04
CA THR A 252 -9.96 -11.62 -18.03
C THR A 252 -9.78 -10.19 -17.55
N VAL A 253 -8.52 -9.82 -17.31
CA VAL A 253 -8.14 -8.43 -17.02
C VAL A 253 -8.27 -7.62 -18.32
N PRO A 254 -9.04 -6.51 -18.32
CA PRO A 254 -9.11 -5.63 -19.48
C PRO A 254 -7.77 -4.90 -19.66
N ILE A 255 -7.02 -5.28 -20.69
CA ILE A 255 -5.72 -4.70 -21.06
C ILE A 255 -5.71 -4.31 -22.54
N ASN A 256 -4.66 -3.59 -22.96
CA ASN A 256 -4.49 -3.22 -24.36
C ASN A 256 -4.53 -4.47 -25.27
N PRO A 257 -5.49 -4.58 -26.22
CA PRO A 257 -5.58 -5.73 -27.13
C PRO A 257 -4.33 -5.93 -27.98
N GLU A 258 -3.59 -4.85 -28.26
CA GLU A 258 -2.36 -4.88 -29.06
C GLU A 258 -1.14 -5.38 -28.27
N PHE A 259 -1.23 -5.39 -26.93
CA PHE A 259 -0.15 -5.85 -26.05
C PHE A 259 -0.71 -6.59 -24.83
N GLY A 260 -1.23 -7.78 -25.09
CA GLY A 260 -1.87 -8.64 -24.10
C GLY A 260 -0.91 -9.44 -23.21
N SER A 261 0.19 -8.86 -22.72
CA SER A 261 1.17 -9.55 -21.88
C SER A 261 1.32 -8.86 -20.52
N LEU A 262 0.81 -9.51 -19.48
CA LEU A 262 1.04 -9.12 -18.08
C LEU A 262 2.07 -10.06 -17.46
N ASN A 263 2.98 -9.52 -16.66
CA ASN A 263 3.81 -10.34 -15.79
C ASN A 263 2.93 -11.08 -14.77
N LEU A 264 3.34 -12.28 -14.34
CA LEU A 264 2.59 -13.11 -13.38
C LEU A 264 2.21 -12.34 -12.11
N ALA A 265 3.16 -11.64 -11.49
CA ALA A 265 2.91 -10.87 -10.29
C ALA A 265 1.99 -9.66 -10.55
N GLN A 266 2.01 -9.09 -11.76
CA GLN A 266 1.06 -8.04 -12.17
C GLN A 266 -0.35 -8.58 -12.38
N ALA A 267 -0.51 -9.81 -12.84
CA ALA A 267 -1.84 -10.43 -12.90
C ALA A 267 -2.37 -10.69 -11.47
N VAL A 268 -1.52 -11.23 -10.59
CA VAL A 268 -1.87 -11.50 -9.19
C VAL A 268 -2.22 -10.21 -8.45
N ILE A 269 -1.43 -9.13 -8.61
CA ILE A 269 -1.67 -7.86 -7.91
C ILE A 269 -3.00 -7.22 -8.30
N LEU A 270 -3.41 -7.29 -9.58
CA LEU A 270 -4.67 -6.70 -10.04
C LEU A 270 -5.88 -7.46 -9.48
N VAL A 271 -5.81 -8.79 -9.46
CA VAL A 271 -6.88 -9.62 -8.89
C VAL A 271 -6.95 -9.45 -7.36
N ALA A 272 -5.80 -9.46 -6.69
CA ALA A 272 -5.72 -9.26 -5.25
C ALA A 272 -6.23 -7.88 -4.83
N TYR A 273 -5.90 -6.83 -5.60
CA TYR A 273 -6.41 -5.48 -5.40
C TYR A 273 -7.93 -5.41 -5.53
N GLU A 274 -8.51 -5.96 -6.60
CA GLU A 274 -9.98 -5.96 -6.77
C GLU A 274 -10.68 -6.73 -5.65
N TRP A 275 -10.12 -7.87 -5.24
CA TRP A 275 -10.62 -8.61 -4.08
C TRP A 275 -10.54 -7.78 -2.79
N SER A 276 -9.45 -7.07 -2.57
CA SER A 276 -9.23 -6.29 -1.35
C SER A 276 -10.23 -5.16 -1.11
N LYS A 277 -10.89 -4.66 -2.17
CA LYS A 277 -11.91 -3.60 -2.04
C LYS A 277 -13.15 -4.03 -1.25
N GLY A 278 -13.38 -5.35 -1.11
CA GLY A 278 -14.42 -5.90 -0.24
C GLY A 278 -13.95 -6.17 1.20
N GLN A 279 -12.67 -5.93 1.49
CA GLN A 279 -12.07 -6.08 2.81
C GLN A 279 -11.91 -4.72 3.50
N ALA A 280 -12.02 -4.71 4.83
CA ALA A 280 -11.68 -3.55 5.65
C ALA A 280 -10.15 -3.45 5.85
N LEU A 281 -9.40 -3.25 4.77
CA LEU A 281 -7.98 -2.93 4.89
C LEU A 281 -7.80 -1.53 5.45
N ALA A 282 -6.74 -1.32 6.24
CA ALA A 282 -6.43 -0.02 6.82
C ALA A 282 -6.10 0.99 5.72
N SER A 283 -7.08 1.81 5.35
CA SER A 283 -6.88 3.01 4.55
C SER A 283 -6.15 4.08 5.37
N PRO A 284 -5.42 5.01 4.73
CA PRO A 284 -4.86 6.16 5.46
C PRO A 284 -5.97 6.80 6.31
N PRO A 285 -5.65 7.24 7.54
CA PRO A 285 -6.66 7.75 8.45
C PRO A 285 -7.40 8.89 7.76
N GLU A 286 -8.68 8.65 7.44
CA GLU A 286 -9.57 9.72 7.00
C GLU A 286 -9.63 10.72 8.16
N THR A 287 -8.99 11.86 7.98
CA THR A 287 -9.06 12.92 8.97
C THR A 287 -10.45 13.53 8.81
N ALA A 288 -11.35 13.23 9.75
CA ALA A 288 -12.70 13.77 9.74
C ALA A 288 -12.62 15.30 9.71
N LEU A 289 -12.95 15.89 8.57
CA LEU A 289 -13.11 17.34 8.48
C LEU A 289 -14.33 17.73 9.32
N ALA A 290 -14.21 18.83 10.06
CA ALA A 290 -15.35 19.38 10.80
C ALA A 290 -16.51 19.67 9.83
N PRO A 291 -17.76 19.43 10.24
CA PRO A 291 -18.90 19.70 9.37
C PRO A 291 -19.01 21.19 9.04
N PRO A 292 -19.67 21.55 7.93
CA PRO A 292 -19.96 22.94 7.61
C PRO A 292 -20.67 23.66 8.77
N ALA A 293 -20.34 24.93 8.95
CA ALA A 293 -20.97 25.80 9.92
C ALA A 293 -22.48 25.91 9.65
N PRO A 294 -23.31 26.14 10.67
CA PRO A 294 -24.71 26.52 10.49
C PRO A 294 -24.84 27.69 9.51
N GLN A 295 -25.85 27.63 8.63
CA GLN A 295 -26.07 28.65 7.59
C GLN A 295 -26.13 30.07 8.17
N GLN A 296 -26.66 30.23 9.38
CA GLN A 296 -26.72 31.52 10.09
C GLN A 296 -25.33 32.14 10.35
N GLU A 297 -24.32 31.33 10.69
CA GLU A 297 -22.95 31.83 10.91
C GLU A 297 -22.33 32.31 9.59
N LEU A 298 -22.51 31.52 8.53
CA LEU A 298 -22.04 31.83 7.19
C LEU A 298 -22.73 33.09 6.64
N ASP A 299 -24.05 33.20 6.77
CA ASP A 299 -24.81 34.37 6.35
C ASP A 299 -24.39 35.61 7.14
N GLY A 300 -24.07 35.47 8.43
CA GLY A 300 -23.51 36.55 9.25
C GLY A 300 -22.14 37.03 8.76
N MET A 301 -21.28 36.12 8.32
CA MET A 301 -19.99 36.47 7.68
C MET A 301 -20.19 37.17 6.34
N ILE A 302 -21.10 36.65 5.50
CA ILE A 302 -21.41 37.24 4.18
C ILE A 302 -21.98 38.64 4.35
N ALA A 303 -22.91 38.84 5.30
CA ALA A 303 -23.47 40.15 5.59
C ALA A 303 -22.41 41.16 6.07
N GLN A 304 -21.45 40.70 6.89
CA GLN A 304 -20.32 41.53 7.31
C GLN A 304 -19.43 41.95 6.14
N LEU A 305 -19.12 41.02 5.23
CA LEU A 305 -18.35 41.35 4.01
C LEU A 305 -19.11 42.32 3.11
N ASP A 306 -20.40 42.06 2.89
CA ASP A 306 -21.28 42.90 2.08
C ASP A 306 -21.31 44.35 2.59
N ALA A 307 -21.41 44.56 3.90
CA ALA A 307 -21.38 45.89 4.49
C ALA A 307 -20.05 46.64 4.25
N LEU A 308 -18.91 45.93 4.35
CA LEU A 308 -17.60 46.51 4.07
C LEU A 308 -17.44 46.87 2.58
N LEU A 309 -17.94 46.01 1.69
CA LEU A 309 -17.90 46.24 0.25
C LEU A 309 -18.84 47.37 -0.20
N ASP A 310 -19.97 47.56 0.50
CA ASP A 310 -20.85 48.71 0.32
C ASP A 310 -20.12 50.02 0.64
N GLU A 311 -19.47 50.11 1.80
CA GLU A 311 -18.71 51.30 2.21
C GLU A 311 -17.54 51.60 1.25
N ALA A 312 -16.89 50.54 0.74
CA ALA A 312 -15.82 50.66 -0.25
C ALA A 312 -16.32 51.00 -1.68
N GLY A 313 -17.63 51.04 -1.92
CA GLY A 313 -18.21 51.36 -3.23
C GLY A 313 -18.13 50.24 -4.27
N TYR A 314 -17.86 48.99 -3.86
CA TYR A 314 -17.70 47.85 -4.78
C TYR A 314 -18.96 47.53 -5.59
N PHE A 315 -20.15 47.81 -5.05
CA PHE A 315 -21.43 47.50 -5.67
C PHE A 315 -21.96 48.57 -6.64
N PHE A 316 -21.13 49.52 -7.09
CA PHE A 316 -21.50 50.52 -8.10
C PHE A 316 -21.16 50.03 -9.53
N PRO A 317 -22.05 50.20 -10.53
CA PRO A 317 -23.35 50.87 -10.50
C PRO A 317 -24.47 50.01 -9.85
N PRO A 318 -25.53 50.64 -9.29
CA PRO A 318 -26.55 49.98 -8.47
C PRO A 318 -27.27 48.82 -9.18
N ASP A 319 -27.47 48.93 -10.50
CA ASP A 319 -28.17 47.92 -11.30
C ASP A 319 -27.46 46.56 -11.31
N ARG A 320 -26.15 46.54 -11.06
CA ARG A 320 -25.33 45.32 -11.02
C ARG A 320 -25.18 44.75 -9.60
N ALA A 321 -25.49 45.52 -8.56
CA ALA A 321 -25.32 45.12 -7.17
C ALA A 321 -26.00 43.78 -6.82
N PRO A 322 -27.26 43.50 -7.25
CA PRO A 322 -27.91 42.22 -6.94
C PRO A 322 -27.20 41.01 -7.57
N ALA A 323 -26.64 41.18 -8.77
CA ALA A 323 -25.89 40.12 -9.44
C ALA A 323 -24.55 39.85 -8.74
N SER A 324 -23.79 40.90 -8.40
CA SER A 324 -22.51 40.79 -7.71
C SER A 324 -22.65 40.12 -6.34
N ARG A 325 -23.66 40.49 -5.54
CA ARG A 325 -23.93 39.85 -4.24
C ARG A 325 -24.28 38.37 -4.37
N ARG A 326 -25.07 37.99 -5.38
CA ARG A 326 -25.36 36.57 -5.66
C ARG A 326 -24.09 35.81 -6.01
N THR A 327 -23.23 36.37 -6.85
CA THR A 327 -21.94 35.75 -7.20
C THR A 327 -21.04 35.58 -5.98
N LEU A 328 -20.88 36.62 -5.15
CA LEU A 328 -20.09 36.54 -3.92
C LEU A 328 -20.65 35.49 -2.95
N ARG A 329 -21.97 35.45 -2.75
CA ARG A 329 -22.61 34.42 -1.92
C ARG A 329 -22.34 33.02 -2.45
N THR A 330 -22.46 32.78 -3.76
CA THR A 330 -22.14 31.47 -4.36
C THR A 330 -20.67 31.10 -4.16
N MET A 331 -19.75 32.06 -4.33
CA MET A 331 -18.32 31.83 -4.10
C MET A 331 -18.01 31.48 -2.64
N LEU A 332 -18.71 32.09 -1.68
CA LEU A 332 -18.48 31.90 -0.25
C LEU A 332 -19.22 30.68 0.33
N THR A 333 -20.29 30.20 -0.31
CA THR A 333 -21.01 28.98 0.11
C THR A 333 -20.36 27.70 -0.41
N LYS A 334 -19.74 27.74 -1.60
CA LYS A 334 -19.10 26.58 -2.24
C LYS A 334 -18.05 25.83 -1.39
N PRO A 335 -17.20 26.49 -0.58
CA PRO A 335 -16.13 25.79 0.15
C PRO A 335 -16.59 24.93 1.33
N GLY A 336 -17.83 25.09 1.83
CA GLY A 336 -18.33 24.28 2.95
C GLY A 336 -17.64 24.57 4.30
N TRP A 337 -17.37 25.85 4.58
CA TRP A 337 -16.63 26.33 5.75
C TRP A 337 -17.17 25.77 7.06
N ASN A 338 -16.30 25.31 7.95
CA ASN A 338 -16.68 24.96 9.33
C ASN A 338 -16.75 26.22 10.24
N SER A 339 -17.35 26.10 11.42
CA SER A 339 -17.54 27.26 12.33
C SER A 339 -16.24 27.93 12.78
N GLN A 340 -15.11 27.22 12.79
CA GLN A 340 -13.80 27.82 13.10
C GLN A 340 -13.28 28.68 11.94
N GLU A 341 -13.43 28.21 10.71
CA GLU A 341 -13.05 28.94 9.50
C GLU A 341 -13.91 30.20 9.32
N VAL A 342 -15.23 30.08 9.52
CA VAL A 342 -16.14 31.25 9.48
C VAL A 342 -15.73 32.28 10.53
N ARG A 343 -15.48 31.88 11.78
CA ARG A 343 -15.01 32.80 12.83
C ARG A 343 -13.67 33.45 12.48
N THR A 344 -12.75 32.69 11.90
CA THR A 344 -11.44 33.19 11.48
C THR A 344 -11.59 34.27 10.41
N MET A 345 -12.39 34.02 9.39
CA MET A 345 -12.66 34.98 8.32
C MET A 345 -13.42 36.21 8.81
N ARG A 346 -14.40 36.06 9.71
CA ARG A 346 -15.04 37.20 10.36
C ARG A 346 -14.03 38.07 11.13
N GLY A 347 -13.04 37.46 11.77
CA GLY A 347 -11.91 38.16 12.39
C GLY A 347 -11.07 38.95 11.38
N VAL A 348 -10.77 38.35 10.23
CA VAL A 348 -10.08 39.04 9.11
C VAL A 348 -10.89 40.24 8.63
N LEU A 349 -12.20 40.08 8.40
CA LEU A 349 -13.08 41.18 7.99
C LEU A 349 -13.13 42.30 9.03
N SER A 350 -13.19 41.96 10.32
CA SER A 350 -13.13 42.96 11.40
C SER A 350 -11.80 43.72 11.45
N ALA A 351 -10.69 43.09 11.10
CA ALA A 351 -9.39 43.74 11.03
C ALA A 351 -9.26 44.69 9.83
N LEU A 352 -9.96 44.41 8.73
CA LEU A 352 -10.01 45.24 7.53
C LEU A 352 -11.00 46.41 7.64
N ALA A 353 -11.93 46.37 8.59
CA ALA A 353 -12.91 47.42 8.81
C ALA A 353 -12.23 48.77 9.18
N PRO A 354 -12.74 49.92 8.70
CA PRO A 354 -12.21 51.23 9.07
C PRO A 354 -12.21 51.42 10.60
N ARG A 355 -11.08 51.78 11.18
CA ARG A 355 -11.02 52.12 12.61
C ARG A 355 -11.57 53.54 12.81
N PRO A 356 -12.40 53.78 13.83
CA PRO A 356 -12.75 55.15 14.21
C PRO A 356 -11.47 55.90 14.60
N PRO A 357 -11.38 57.21 14.32
CA PRO A 357 -10.22 58.01 14.72
C PRO A 357 -10.05 57.89 16.23
N ARG A 358 -8.83 57.51 16.66
CA ARG A 358 -8.46 57.55 18.08
C ARG A 358 -8.39 59.03 18.46
N GLY A 359 -9.41 59.50 19.17
CA GLY A 359 -9.48 60.85 19.73
C GLY A 359 -8.43 61.08 20.81
#